data_AF-A0A195EII2-F1
#
_entry.id   AF-A0A195EII2-F1
#
_cell.length_a   1.000
_cell.length_b   1.000
_cell.length_c   1.000
_cell.angle_alpha   90.00
_cell.angle_beta   90.00
_cell.angle_gamma   90.00
#
_symmetry.space_group_name_H-M   'P 1'
#
loop_
_entity.id
_entity.type
_entity.pdbx_description
1 polymer ?
#
loop_
_entity_poly.entity_id
_entity_poly.type
_entity_poly.pdbx_seq_one_letter_code
_entity_poly.pdbx_strand_id
1 'polypeptide(L)'
;ITNSPVADVLIVWAKCDDGQIRGFVIEREAAGDRLSTPKIEGKFSLRTSITGMILMDNVIVPEENLLNVQGLKGPFSCLNNARYGIAWGALGAAEACLNIARSYTLERKQFKRPLAANQLVQKKLADMMCDVAIGLQACLRVGRLKDENRNDFACPLCGKNNVFVRFDVRFRANGMAIPVQSLCGGR
;
A
#
# COMPACT_ATOMS: atom_id res chain seq x y z
N ILE A 1 -3.62 3.27 -13.56
CA ILE A 1 -4.57 3.69 -12.52
C ILE A 1 -5.37 2.46 -12.07
N THR A 2 -5.50 2.26 -10.76
CA THR A 2 -6.21 1.11 -10.17
C THR A 2 -7.70 1.18 -10.50
N ASN A 3 -8.30 0.03 -10.77
CA ASN A 3 -9.70 -0.15 -11.19
C ASN A 3 -10.14 0.62 -12.45
N SER A 4 -9.27 1.35 -13.16
CA SER A 4 -9.71 2.19 -14.29
C SER A 4 -10.49 1.47 -15.40
N PRO A 5 -10.26 0.17 -15.72
CA PRO A 5 -11.07 -0.54 -16.71
C PRO A 5 -12.50 -0.90 -16.27
N VAL A 6 -12.83 -0.77 -14.98
CA VAL A 6 -14.13 -1.17 -14.40
C VAL A 6 -14.76 -0.11 -13.51
N ALA A 7 -14.12 1.06 -13.36
CA ALA A 7 -14.63 2.14 -12.52
C ALA A 7 -15.68 2.96 -13.27
N ASP A 8 -16.84 3.15 -12.67
CA ASP A 8 -17.94 3.97 -13.20
C ASP A 8 -17.68 5.46 -12.97
N VAL A 9 -17.03 5.81 -11.86
CA VAL A 9 -16.68 7.18 -11.48
C VAL A 9 -15.16 7.33 -11.36
N LEU A 10 -14.62 8.41 -11.93
CA LEU A 10 -13.19 8.71 -11.97
C LEU A 10 -12.95 10.12 -11.40
N ILE A 11 -12.10 10.22 -10.38
CA ILE A 11 -11.66 11.52 -9.83
C ILE A 11 -10.35 11.90 -10.52
N VAL A 12 -10.40 12.96 -11.33
CA VAL A 12 -9.26 13.45 -12.11
C VAL A 12 -8.80 14.79 -11.55
N TRP A 13 -7.49 14.93 -11.34
CA TRP A 13 -6.87 16.21 -10.96
C TRP A 13 -6.20 16.81 -12.18
N ALA A 14 -6.69 17.96 -12.64
CA ALA A 14 -6.19 18.65 -13.83
C ALA A 14 -5.78 20.08 -13.50
N LYS A 15 -4.86 20.63 -14.29
CA LYS A 15 -4.47 22.04 -14.23
C LYS A 15 -5.36 22.84 -15.18
N CYS A 16 -6.01 23.87 -14.65
CA CYS A 16 -6.86 24.79 -15.43
C CYS A 16 -6.04 25.95 -16.02
N ASP A 17 -6.64 26.74 -16.90
CA ASP A 17 -6.00 27.88 -17.58
C ASP A 17 -5.54 28.98 -16.62
N ASP A 18 -6.21 29.12 -15.47
CA ASP A 18 -5.81 30.00 -14.36
C ASP A 18 -4.54 29.53 -13.62
N GLY A 19 -3.94 28.42 -14.06
CA GLY A 19 -2.75 27.82 -13.48
C GLY A 19 -3.03 26.92 -12.27
N GLN A 20 -4.26 26.86 -11.76
CA GLN A 20 -4.60 26.12 -10.54
C GLN A 20 -4.89 24.64 -10.85
N ILE A 21 -4.54 23.78 -9.90
CA ILE A 21 -4.95 22.36 -9.92
C ILE A 21 -6.32 22.26 -9.26
N ARG A 22 -7.28 21.65 -9.95
CA ARG A 22 -8.63 21.39 -9.43
C ARG A 22 -8.99 19.91 -9.64
N GLY A 23 -9.94 19.42 -8.84
CA GLY A 23 -10.43 18.04 -8.93
C GLY A 23 -11.77 18.00 -9.66
N PHE A 24 -11.95 17.01 -10.52
CA PHE A 24 -13.13 16.82 -11.36
C PHE A 24 -13.68 15.41 -11.17
N VAL A 25 -14.99 15.29 -11.05
CA VAL A 25 -15.71 14.01 -11.04
C VAL A 25 -16.17 13.70 -12.46
N ILE A 26 -15.68 12.61 -13.03
CA ILE A 26 -16.03 12.16 -14.37
C ILE A 26 -16.78 10.83 -14.24
N GLU A 27 -18.02 10.81 -14.73
CA GLU A 27 -18.78 9.58 -14.88
C GLU A 27 -18.48 8.96 -16.24
N ARG A 28 -18.26 7.64 -16.27
CA ARG A 28 -17.94 6.89 -17.49
C ARG A 28 -19.03 7.03 -18.54
N GLU A 29 -20.29 6.92 -18.13
CA GLU A 29 -21.45 6.98 -19.02
C GLU A 29 -21.57 8.38 -19.66
N ALA A 30 -21.39 9.44 -18.87
CA ALA A 30 -21.41 10.83 -19.36
C ALA A 30 -20.24 11.15 -20.31
N ALA A 31 -19.08 10.53 -20.12
CA ALA A 31 -17.92 10.74 -20.99
C ALA A 31 -18.03 9.99 -22.33
N GLY A 32 -18.71 8.82 -22.36
CA GLY A 32 -18.91 8.01 -23.56
C GLY A 32 -17.59 7.67 -24.28
N ASP A 33 -17.60 7.73 -25.62
CA ASP A 33 -16.44 7.42 -26.48
C ASP A 33 -15.21 8.32 -26.24
N ARG A 34 -15.36 9.44 -25.51
CA ARG A 34 -14.26 10.36 -25.18
C ARG A 34 -13.35 9.85 -24.06
N LEU A 35 -13.71 8.77 -23.39
CA LEU A 35 -12.96 8.15 -22.29
C LEU A 35 -12.62 6.69 -22.61
N SER A 36 -11.35 6.40 -22.87
CA SER A 36 -10.85 5.04 -23.08
C SER A 36 -9.98 4.57 -21.93
N THR A 37 -10.26 3.37 -21.40
CA THR A 37 -9.58 2.80 -20.24
C THR A 37 -8.98 1.42 -20.52
N PRO A 38 -8.00 1.31 -21.43
CA PRO A 38 -7.40 0.02 -21.79
C PRO A 38 -6.67 -0.59 -20.58
N LYS A 39 -6.87 -1.90 -20.38
CA LYS A 39 -6.26 -2.69 -19.32
C LYS A 39 -4.75 -2.86 -19.56
N ILE A 40 -3.96 -2.71 -18.50
CA ILE A 40 -2.52 -3.00 -18.52
C ILE A 40 -2.31 -4.45 -18.09
N GLU A 41 -1.70 -5.24 -18.97
CA GLU A 41 -1.37 -6.64 -18.74
C GLU A 41 0.11 -6.82 -18.32
N GLY A 42 0.57 -8.06 -18.10
CA GLY A 42 1.97 -8.35 -17.79
C GLY A 42 2.47 -7.98 -16.39
N LYS A 43 1.59 -7.59 -15.44
CA LYS A 43 2.01 -7.18 -14.09
C LYS A 43 2.68 -8.30 -13.29
N PHE A 44 3.86 -8.01 -12.74
CA PHE A 44 4.63 -8.95 -11.91
C PHE A 44 3.94 -9.29 -10.57
N SER A 45 3.31 -8.30 -9.93
CA SER A 45 2.57 -8.45 -8.67
C SER A 45 1.21 -7.73 -8.72
N LEU A 46 0.36 -7.94 -7.71
CA LEU A 46 -1.00 -7.39 -7.66
C LEU A 46 -1.81 -7.68 -8.94
N ARG A 47 -1.76 -8.94 -9.41
CA ARG A 47 -2.44 -9.40 -10.64
C ARG A 47 -3.97 -9.40 -10.50
N THR A 48 -4.49 -9.62 -9.29
CA THR A 48 -5.92 -9.58 -8.95
C THR A 48 -6.50 -8.16 -8.97
N SER A 49 -5.69 -7.14 -8.66
CA SER A 49 -6.09 -5.74 -8.80
C SER A 49 -6.18 -5.40 -10.28
N ILE A 50 -7.31 -4.89 -10.76
CA ILE A 50 -7.42 -4.45 -12.15
C ILE A 50 -6.68 -3.11 -12.27
N THR A 51 -5.89 -2.93 -13.33
CA THR A 51 -5.15 -1.68 -13.57
C THR A 51 -5.20 -1.37 -15.05
N GLY A 52 -5.55 -0.14 -15.39
CA GLY A 52 -5.60 0.34 -16.77
C GLY A 52 -4.95 1.70 -16.92
N MET A 53 -4.87 2.17 -18.16
CA MET A 53 -4.61 3.57 -18.47
C MET A 53 -5.93 4.36 -18.39
N ILE A 54 -5.83 5.68 -18.41
CA ILE A 54 -6.97 6.57 -18.67
C ILE A 54 -6.51 7.45 -19.83
N LEU A 55 -7.25 7.37 -20.93
CA LEU A 55 -7.11 8.20 -22.11
C LEU A 55 -8.37 9.05 -22.21
N MET A 56 -8.20 10.36 -22.33
CA MET A 56 -9.29 11.33 -22.40
C MET A 56 -9.08 12.20 -23.63
N ASP A 57 -10.09 12.29 -24.49
CA ASP A 57 -10.07 13.10 -25.69
C ASP A 57 -11.26 14.08 -25.67
N ASN A 58 -10.98 15.35 -25.35
CA ASN A 58 -11.98 16.42 -25.29
C ASN A 58 -13.22 16.09 -24.40
N VAL A 59 -13.02 15.38 -23.29
CA VAL A 59 -14.08 15.07 -22.31
C VAL A 59 -14.66 16.35 -21.72
N ILE A 60 -15.98 16.49 -21.82
CA ILE A 60 -16.74 17.63 -21.27
C ILE A 60 -17.21 17.22 -19.86
N VAL A 61 -17.00 18.10 -18.88
CA VAL A 61 -17.39 17.89 -17.48
C VAL A 61 -18.23 19.09 -17.04
N PRO A 62 -19.43 18.90 -16.47
CA PRO A 62 -20.26 20.02 -16.00
C PRO A 62 -19.64 20.66 -14.75
N GLU A 63 -19.94 21.95 -14.52
CA GLU A 63 -19.35 22.72 -13.41
C GLU A 63 -19.76 22.16 -12.03
N GLU A 64 -20.93 21.54 -11.92
CA GLU A 64 -21.42 20.84 -10.72
C GLU A 64 -20.52 19.67 -10.27
N ASN A 65 -19.75 19.09 -11.19
CA ASN A 65 -18.80 18.01 -10.92
C ASN A 65 -17.41 18.52 -10.50
N LEU A 66 -17.24 19.83 -10.30
CA LEU A 66 -16.02 20.43 -9.77
C LEU A 66 -15.93 20.21 -8.25
N LEU A 67 -14.83 19.62 -7.79
CA LEU A 67 -14.55 19.53 -6.36
C LEU A 67 -14.11 20.89 -5.81
N ASN A 68 -14.73 21.31 -4.70
CA ASN A 68 -14.46 22.56 -3.97
C ASN A 68 -13.07 22.62 -3.28
N VAL A 69 -12.03 22.05 -3.89
CA VAL A 69 -10.67 21.98 -3.35
C VAL A 69 -9.67 22.46 -4.40
N GLN A 70 -8.98 23.55 -4.08
CA GLN A 70 -7.95 24.15 -4.92
C GLN A 70 -6.54 23.67 -4.51
N GLY A 71 -5.71 23.41 -5.52
CA GLY A 71 -4.31 23.05 -5.35
C GLY A 71 -4.08 21.63 -4.79
N LEU A 72 -2.85 21.38 -4.37
CA LEU A 72 -2.39 20.04 -3.94
C LEU A 72 -2.97 19.57 -2.59
N LYS A 73 -3.75 20.40 -1.89
CA LYS A 73 -4.34 20.06 -0.58
C LYS A 73 -5.28 18.84 -0.66
N GLY A 74 -6.06 18.73 -1.74
CA GLY A 74 -6.96 17.59 -1.99
C GLY A 74 -6.21 16.27 -2.19
N PRO A 75 -5.30 16.17 -3.18
CA PRO A 75 -4.47 14.98 -3.36
C PRO A 75 -3.70 14.55 -2.11
N PHE A 76 -3.13 15.51 -1.36
CA PHE A 76 -2.35 15.19 -0.16
C PHE A 76 -3.20 14.75 1.04
N SER A 77 -4.44 15.25 1.22
CA SER A 77 -5.32 14.77 2.29
C SER A 77 -5.77 13.32 2.05
N CYS A 78 -6.09 12.97 0.80
CA CYS A 78 -6.34 11.59 0.37
C CYS A 78 -5.09 10.70 0.58
N LEU A 79 -3.90 11.19 0.21
CA LEU A 79 -2.64 10.45 0.35
C LEU A 79 -2.32 10.10 1.81
N ASN A 80 -2.57 10.99 2.76
CA ASN A 80 -2.34 10.71 4.18
C ASN A 80 -3.26 9.60 4.71
N ASN A 81 -4.52 9.58 4.28
CA ASN A 81 -5.45 8.49 4.61
C ASN A 81 -5.04 7.17 3.94
N ALA A 82 -4.64 7.20 2.67
CA ALA A 82 -4.14 6.02 1.95
C ALA A 82 -2.89 5.43 2.61
N ARG A 83 -1.94 6.26 3.05
CA ARG A 83 -0.73 5.83 3.79
C ARG A 83 -1.06 5.09 5.08
N TYR A 84 -2.08 5.52 5.81
CA TYR A 84 -2.55 4.86 7.03
C TYR A 84 -3.16 3.48 6.73
N GLY A 85 -4.02 3.38 5.70
CA GLY A 85 -4.58 2.10 5.27
C GLY A 85 -3.53 1.10 4.76
N ILE A 86 -2.54 1.59 4.01
CA ILE A 86 -1.42 0.77 3.51
C ILE A 86 -0.58 0.20 4.67
N ALA A 87 -0.35 0.98 5.74
CA ALA A 87 0.42 0.52 6.89
C ALA A 87 -0.25 -0.69 7.58
N TRP A 88 -1.57 -0.64 7.82
CA TRP A 88 -2.34 -1.77 8.34
C TRP A 88 -2.28 -3.00 7.44
N GLY A 89 -2.48 -2.82 6.12
CA GLY A 89 -2.40 -3.92 5.15
C GLY A 89 -1.01 -4.57 5.09
N ALA A 90 0.06 -3.78 5.19
CA ALA A 90 1.43 -4.27 5.21
C ALA A 90 1.74 -5.08 6.49
N LEU A 91 1.22 -4.65 7.65
CA LEU A 91 1.42 -5.37 8.92
C LEU A 91 0.63 -6.67 8.99
N GLY A 92 -0.62 -6.71 8.50
CA GLY A 92 -1.38 -7.96 8.38
C GLY A 92 -0.70 -8.98 7.46
N ALA A 93 -0.12 -8.51 6.35
CA ALA A 93 0.70 -9.36 5.48
C ALA A 93 1.99 -9.86 6.18
N ALA A 94 2.64 -9.02 7.00
CA ALA A 94 3.82 -9.41 7.78
C ALA A 94 3.51 -10.45 8.86
N GLU A 95 2.37 -10.32 9.56
CA GLU A 95 1.88 -11.31 10.53
C GLU A 95 1.57 -12.65 9.86
N ALA A 96 0.91 -12.65 8.70
CA ALA A 96 0.68 -13.86 7.91
C ALA A 96 2.01 -14.54 7.51
N CYS A 97 2.99 -13.75 7.02
CA CYS A 97 4.33 -14.25 6.71
C CYS A 97 5.07 -14.82 7.93
N LEU A 98 4.95 -14.21 9.11
CA LEU A 98 5.52 -14.71 10.36
C LEU A 98 4.92 -16.06 10.75
N ASN A 99 3.59 -16.19 10.67
CA ASN A 99 2.89 -17.45 10.96
C ASN A 99 3.28 -18.57 9.98
N ILE A 100 3.37 -18.29 8.68
CA ILE A 100 3.82 -19.24 7.66
C ILE A 100 5.28 -19.67 7.92
N ALA A 101 6.18 -18.71 8.17
CA ALA A 101 7.60 -18.99 8.45
C ALA A 101 7.78 -19.81 9.74
N ARG A 102 7.02 -19.50 10.79
CA ARG A 102 7.01 -20.27 12.04
C ARG A 102 6.59 -21.72 11.80
N SER A 103 5.45 -21.95 11.14
CA SER A 103 4.98 -23.31 10.84
C SER A 103 5.99 -24.09 10.01
N TYR A 104 6.50 -23.47 8.93
CA TYR A 104 7.53 -24.09 8.08
C TYR A 104 8.79 -24.49 8.86
N THR A 105 9.30 -23.63 9.76
CA THR A 105 10.53 -23.93 10.52
C THR A 105 10.36 -25.03 11.59
N LEU A 106 9.13 -25.28 12.04
CA LEU A 106 8.80 -26.40 12.94
C LEU A 106 8.69 -27.72 12.16
N GLU A 107 8.06 -27.70 10.99
CA GLU A 107 7.85 -28.88 10.14
C GLU A 107 9.13 -29.32 9.41
N ARG A 108 9.89 -28.36 8.87
CA ARG A 108 11.08 -28.64 8.06
C ARG A 108 12.24 -29.14 8.93
N LYS A 109 12.66 -30.37 8.66
CA LYS A 109 13.84 -30.99 9.30
C LYS A 109 15.07 -30.94 8.39
N GLN A 110 16.21 -30.53 8.93
CA GLN A 110 17.54 -30.61 8.32
C GLN A 110 18.56 -31.07 9.38
N PHE A 111 19.60 -31.80 8.98
CA PHE A 111 20.57 -32.38 9.92
C PHE A 111 19.90 -33.17 11.07
N LYS A 112 18.88 -33.97 10.74
CA LYS A 112 18.05 -34.78 11.64
C LYS A 112 17.23 -34.02 12.70
N ARG A 113 17.16 -32.68 12.68
CA ARG A 113 16.38 -31.85 13.63
C ARG A 113 15.54 -30.76 12.94
N PRO A 114 14.50 -30.20 13.58
CA PRO A 114 13.74 -29.07 13.03
C PRO A 114 14.62 -27.84 12.78
N LEU A 115 14.31 -27.04 11.75
CA LEU A 115 15.02 -25.78 11.50
C LEU A 115 14.89 -24.78 12.65
N ALA A 116 13.76 -24.79 13.35
CA ALA A 116 13.51 -24.00 14.56
C ALA A 116 14.48 -24.30 15.73
N ALA A 117 15.25 -25.39 15.68
CA ALA A 117 16.30 -25.69 16.66
C ALA A 117 17.63 -24.94 16.39
N ASN A 118 17.72 -24.12 15.34
CA ASN A 118 18.90 -23.31 15.04
C ASN A 118 18.78 -21.91 15.66
N GLN A 119 19.78 -21.48 16.42
CA GLN A 119 19.81 -20.14 17.05
C GLN A 119 19.62 -19.00 16.03
N LEU A 120 20.21 -19.12 14.82
CA LEU A 120 20.04 -18.13 13.74
C LEU A 120 18.60 -18.04 13.22
N VAL A 121 17.85 -19.16 13.26
CA VAL A 121 16.43 -19.21 12.89
C VAL A 121 15.57 -18.59 13.99
N GLN A 122 15.86 -18.94 15.25
CA GLN A 122 15.19 -18.38 16.42
C GLN A 122 15.37 -16.86 16.49
N LYS A 123 16.58 -16.35 16.26
CA LYS A 123 16.86 -14.91 16.19
C LYS A 123 16.02 -14.24 15.09
N LYS A 124 16.04 -14.76 13.86
CA LYS A 124 15.23 -14.21 12.74
C LYS A 124 13.73 -14.14 13.08
N LEU A 125 13.18 -15.17 13.73
CA LEU A 125 11.77 -15.19 14.13
C LEU A 125 11.47 -14.22 15.29
N ALA A 126 12.39 -14.07 16.25
CA ALA A 126 12.26 -13.11 17.35
C ALA A 126 12.33 -11.66 16.84
N ASP A 127 13.33 -11.33 16.00
CA ASP A 127 13.48 -10.01 15.37
C ASP A 127 12.20 -9.66 14.57
N MET A 128 11.70 -10.57 13.73
CA MET A 128 10.44 -10.39 12.98
C MET A 128 9.22 -10.17 13.89
N MET A 129 9.11 -10.89 15.00
CA MET A 129 8.00 -10.74 15.94
C MET A 129 8.03 -9.37 16.64
N CYS A 130 9.22 -8.91 17.04
CA CYS A 130 9.41 -7.58 17.62
C CYS A 130 9.03 -6.47 16.63
N ASP A 131 9.50 -6.55 15.38
CA ASP A 131 9.19 -5.55 14.35
C ASP A 131 7.69 -5.46 14.05
N VAL A 132 7.01 -6.61 13.92
CA VAL A 132 5.54 -6.65 13.72
C VAL A 132 4.80 -6.08 14.92
N ALA A 133 5.18 -6.43 16.15
CA ALA A 133 4.54 -5.92 17.36
C ALA A 133 4.70 -4.40 17.50
N ILE A 134 5.89 -3.87 17.26
CA ILE A 134 6.17 -2.42 17.28
C ILE A 134 5.35 -1.72 16.19
N GLY A 135 5.30 -2.26 14.98
CA GLY A 135 4.52 -1.71 13.88
C GLY A 135 3.02 -1.64 14.18
N LEU A 136 2.44 -2.72 14.73
CA LEU A 136 1.03 -2.77 15.12
C LEU A 136 0.70 -1.76 16.22
N GLN A 137 1.53 -1.64 17.26
CA GLN A 137 1.32 -0.65 18.32
C GLN A 137 1.47 0.79 17.81
N ALA A 138 2.39 1.05 16.88
CA ALA A 138 2.52 2.35 16.23
C ALA A 138 1.27 2.71 15.40
N CYS A 139 0.74 1.76 14.60
CA CYS A 139 -0.46 1.99 13.79
C CYS A 139 -1.71 2.17 14.67
N LEU A 140 -1.84 1.39 15.75
CA LEU A 140 -2.90 1.56 16.75
C LEU A 140 -2.83 2.93 17.43
N ARG A 141 -1.63 3.42 17.79
CA ARG A 141 -1.49 4.75 18.40
C ARG A 141 -1.83 5.87 17.41
N VAL A 142 -1.41 5.75 16.14
CA VAL A 142 -1.80 6.71 15.09
C VAL A 142 -3.32 6.69 14.85
N GLY A 143 -3.96 5.52 14.90
CA GLY A 143 -5.43 5.41 14.83
C GLY A 143 -6.11 6.19 15.96
N ARG A 144 -5.77 5.90 17.21
CA ARG A 144 -6.33 6.62 18.37
C ARG A 144 -6.10 8.13 18.32
N LEU A 145 -4.91 8.58 17.91
CA LEU A 145 -4.62 10.00 17.73
C LEU A 145 -5.48 10.64 16.62
N LYS A 146 -5.78 9.91 15.55
CA LYS A 146 -6.68 10.37 14.49
C LYS A 146 -8.12 10.47 14.99
N ASP A 147 -8.58 9.51 15.79
CA ASP A 147 -9.91 9.53 16.44
C ASP A 147 -10.02 10.70 17.45
N GLU A 148 -8.93 11.02 18.16
CA GLU A 148 -8.76 12.20 19.01
C GLU A 148 -8.64 13.53 18.21
N ASN A 149 -8.76 13.51 16.88
CA ASN A 149 -8.51 14.63 15.94
C ASN A 149 -7.09 15.25 16.00
N ARG A 150 -6.11 14.57 16.61
CA ARG A 150 -4.70 14.98 16.75
C ARG A 150 -3.88 14.61 15.50
N ASN A 151 -4.19 15.25 14.39
CA ASN A 151 -3.66 14.91 13.07
C ASN A 151 -2.17 15.29 12.81
N ASP A 152 -1.54 16.09 13.69
CA ASP A 152 -0.18 16.64 13.51
C ASP A 152 0.91 15.55 13.33
N PHE A 153 0.75 14.42 14.03
CA PHE A 153 1.77 13.36 14.11
C PHE A 153 1.65 12.30 13.01
N ALA A 154 0.57 12.30 12.24
CA ALA A 154 0.35 11.31 11.18
C ALA A 154 1.39 11.45 10.06
N CYS A 155 1.83 12.66 9.72
CA CYS A 155 2.74 12.86 8.58
C CYS A 155 4.19 12.41 8.86
N PRO A 156 4.82 12.70 10.02
CA PRO A 156 6.18 12.20 10.30
C PRO A 156 6.20 10.70 10.58
N LEU A 157 5.21 10.13 11.28
CA LEU A 157 5.18 8.69 11.53
C LEU A 157 4.73 7.91 10.28
N CYS A 158 3.69 8.31 9.55
CA CYS A 158 3.32 7.62 8.29
C CYS A 158 4.22 8.02 7.09
N GLY A 159 5.14 8.97 7.26
CA GLY A 159 6.12 9.39 6.25
C GLY A 159 7.53 8.86 6.53
N LYS A 160 7.98 8.83 7.79
CA LYS A 160 9.26 8.26 8.21
C LYS A 160 9.13 6.82 8.71
N ASN A 161 7.98 6.37 9.25
CA ASN A 161 7.74 4.96 9.59
C ASN A 161 7.03 4.14 8.50
N ASN A 162 6.48 4.74 7.42
CA ASN A 162 6.41 4.01 6.13
C ASN A 162 7.79 3.94 5.43
N VAL A 163 8.81 4.53 6.07
CA VAL A 163 10.24 4.48 5.70
C VAL A 163 11.08 3.85 6.84
N PHE A 164 10.43 3.30 7.87
CA PHE A 164 11.02 2.47 8.93
C PHE A 164 10.39 1.07 8.88
N VAL A 165 9.04 0.99 8.81
CA VAL A 165 8.32 0.06 7.93
C VAL A 165 8.42 0.52 6.47
N ARG A 166 9.66 0.82 6.04
CA ARG A 166 10.09 0.73 4.64
C ARG A 166 9.71 -0.72 4.23
N PHE A 167 9.61 -1.11 2.97
CA PHE A 167 10.76 -1.23 2.08
C PHE A 167 12.12 -1.55 2.78
N ASP A 168 12.09 -2.15 3.99
CA ASP A 168 13.19 -2.71 4.80
C ASP A 168 12.88 -4.18 5.04
N VAL A 169 11.61 -4.47 5.37
CA VAL A 169 10.90 -5.71 4.99
C VAL A 169 10.96 -5.96 3.47
N ARG A 170 11.32 -4.95 2.66
CA ARG A 170 11.50 -5.09 1.20
C ARG A 170 12.82 -4.64 0.56
N PHE A 171 13.74 -3.89 1.21
CA PHE A 171 15.02 -3.47 0.57
C PHE A 171 16.28 -3.19 1.44
N ARG A 172 16.25 -3.25 2.79
CA ARG A 172 17.32 -3.97 3.55
C ARG A 172 17.21 -5.50 3.37
N ALA A 173 16.35 -5.89 2.44
CA ALA A 173 15.88 -7.23 2.18
C ALA A 173 16.79 -8.12 1.32
N ASN A 174 18.02 -7.68 1.00
CA ASN A 174 19.13 -8.62 0.79
C ASN A 174 19.39 -9.49 2.07
N GLY A 175 18.70 -9.23 3.20
CA GLY A 175 18.54 -10.18 4.31
C GLY A 175 17.10 -10.45 4.81
N MET A 176 16.07 -9.76 4.28
CA MET A 176 14.72 -9.62 4.88
C MET A 176 13.48 -10.01 4.02
N ALA A 177 13.63 -10.29 2.72
CA ALA A 177 12.79 -11.27 2.00
C ALA A 177 13.37 -12.70 2.13
N ILE A 178 14.68 -12.72 2.36
CA ILE A 178 15.54 -13.84 2.71
C ILE A 178 15.29 -14.47 4.11
N PRO A 179 14.42 -14.05 5.04
CA PRO A 179 13.96 -14.86 6.15
C PRO A 179 13.06 -15.94 5.59
N VAL A 180 11.95 -15.61 4.95
CA VAL A 180 11.09 -16.65 4.35
C VAL A 180 11.87 -17.44 3.29
N GLN A 181 12.58 -16.81 2.35
CA GLN A 181 13.36 -17.56 1.36
C GLN A 181 14.65 -18.25 1.89
N SER A 182 15.29 -17.84 2.99
CA SER A 182 16.40 -18.63 3.57
C SER A 182 15.93 -19.69 4.56
N LEU A 183 14.75 -19.51 5.15
CA LEU A 183 14.12 -20.52 6.01
C LEU A 183 13.48 -21.60 5.14
N CYS A 184 12.78 -21.21 4.06
CA CYS A 184 12.14 -22.11 3.09
C CYS A 184 13.10 -22.65 2.02
N GLY A 185 14.23 -21.98 1.79
CA GLY A 185 15.17 -22.31 0.71
C GLY A 185 14.63 -21.87 -0.66
N GLY A 186 14.99 -22.62 -1.71
CA GLY A 186 14.50 -22.37 -3.08
C GLY A 186 13.05 -22.76 -3.32
N ARG A 187 12.13 -22.43 -2.40
CA ARG A 187 10.68 -22.65 -2.50
C ARG A 187 9.93 -21.33 -2.31
#